data_AF-A0A1A8DZR9-F1
#
_entry.id   AF-A0A1A8DZR9-F1
#
_cell.length_a   1.000
_cell.length_b   1.000
_cell.length_c   1.000
_cell.angle_alpha   90.00
_cell.angle_beta   90.00
_cell.angle_gamma   90.00
#
_symmetry.space_group_name_H-M   'P 1'
#
loop_
_entity.id
_entity.type
_entity.pdbx_description
1 polymer ?
#
loop_
_entity_poly.entity_id
_entity_poly.type
_entity_poly.pdbx_seq_one_letter_code
_entity_poly.pdbx_strand_id
1 'polypeptide(L)'
;VIASPVISKLLGNISIKKSEEFPAEPSGAPAVGRKLQHFTSSDRGFLPWERRKYFQALLEEEERLQTELSYRSDGAAAGRKLQDTFADSLRYVNKLLNGQFGFTSRKVPAHMPHMIDRLVMQELQDTFPEEFDKTSGHRVRHSEDMQFAFSYFYFLMSAQQQLNVSEVFDEIDTDHSGVLSDREIRTLATRIHELPLSLQDLTGLEQMLINCSKTLPTNLTQLHLASPTQEAYYDPNMPPVTKGLVLFCKPITERIHKAFRDQNKYKFEIMGEEEIAFKMVRTNVSHVVGQLDDIRKNPRKFICLNDNIDHSHKDAPTVKAVLRDFYESMFPLSSQFELPREYRNRFLHTDELQEWRLYRDKLKFWTHCVLVTLVVFTVMSFFAEQLILLKRKLFPRRIVTRDSNPERV
;
A
#
# COMPACT_ATOMS: atom_id res chain seq x y z
N VAL A 1 50.15 27.99 7.23
CA VAL A 1 51.06 28.16 6.07
C VAL A 1 51.13 26.83 5.33
N ILE A 2 50.54 26.76 4.12
CA ILE A 2 50.94 25.94 2.93
C ILE A 2 50.93 24.39 3.11
N ALA A 3 50.41 23.52 2.25
CA ALA A 3 49.61 23.54 1.02
C ALA A 3 49.23 22.06 0.71
N SER A 4 48.26 21.87 -0.18
CA SER A 4 47.96 20.61 -0.87
C SER A 4 49.08 20.19 -1.85
N PRO A 5 49.15 18.90 -2.22
CA PRO A 5 49.12 18.61 -3.66
C PRO A 5 48.37 17.32 -4.08
N VAL A 6 47.52 17.49 -5.11
CA VAL A 6 47.37 16.73 -6.37
C VAL A 6 47.86 15.26 -6.42
N ILE A 7 46.92 14.33 -6.63
CA ILE A 7 47.11 13.14 -7.48
C ILE A 7 45.89 13.00 -8.40
N SER A 8 45.86 13.82 -9.45
CA SER A 8 45.14 13.56 -10.69
C SER A 8 46.15 13.06 -11.72
N LYS A 9 46.43 11.76 -11.75
CA LYS A 9 47.20 11.06 -12.82
C LYS A 9 47.30 9.57 -12.49
N LEU A 10 46.24 8.80 -12.74
CA LEU A 10 46.32 7.33 -12.88
C LEU A 10 45.07 6.69 -13.52
N LEU A 11 44.29 7.46 -14.30
CA LEU A 11 43.20 6.94 -15.14
C LEU A 11 43.55 7.09 -16.63
N GLY A 12 44.70 6.55 -17.00
CA GLY A 12 45.13 6.46 -18.39
C GLY A 12 45.81 5.12 -18.61
N ASN A 13 45.25 4.32 -19.52
CA ASN A 13 45.75 3.04 -20.04
C ASN A 13 45.40 1.77 -19.27
N ILE A 14 44.16 1.29 -19.41
CA ILE A 14 43.93 -0.14 -19.65
C ILE A 14 42.99 -0.27 -20.85
N SER A 15 43.61 -0.46 -22.01
CA SER A 15 42.95 -0.78 -23.28
C SER A 15 42.40 -2.20 -23.23
N ILE A 16 41.17 -2.32 -23.74
CA ILE A 16 40.45 -3.56 -24.06
C ILE A 16 41.38 -4.50 -24.85
N LYS A 17 41.61 -5.71 -24.32
CA LYS A 17 42.07 -6.86 -25.10
C LYS A 17 41.15 -8.05 -24.88
N LYS A 18 40.52 -8.42 -25.99
CA LYS A 18 39.64 -9.56 -26.26
C LYS A 18 40.42 -10.86 -26.02
N SER A 19 39.90 -11.76 -25.19
CA SER A 19 40.45 -13.10 -24.97
C SER A 19 40.03 -14.04 -26.11
N GLU A 20 41.02 -14.62 -26.79
CA GLU A 20 40.87 -15.70 -27.77
C GLU A 20 40.67 -17.06 -27.06
N GLU A 21 39.77 -17.87 -27.60
CA GLU A 21 39.56 -19.29 -27.25
C GLU A 21 40.72 -20.16 -27.71
N PHE A 22 41.11 -21.17 -26.90
CA PHE A 22 41.76 -22.42 -27.34
C PHE A 22 41.65 -23.51 -26.24
N PRO A 23 41.81 -24.82 -26.57
CA PRO A 23 40.77 -25.83 -26.36
C PRO A 23 41.09 -26.87 -25.28
N ALA A 24 40.13 -27.78 -25.07
CA ALA A 24 40.06 -28.75 -23.98
C ALA A 24 40.94 -30.02 -24.13
N GLU A 25 41.18 -30.63 -22.96
CA GLU A 25 41.53 -32.03 -22.62
C GLU A 25 43.00 -32.55 -22.69
N PRO A 26 43.39 -33.62 -21.93
CA PRO A 26 42.60 -34.47 -21.02
C PRO A 26 43.19 -34.75 -19.60
N SER A 27 42.31 -35.37 -18.81
CA SER A 27 42.42 -36.10 -17.53
C SER A 27 43.77 -36.65 -17.02
N GLY A 28 44.05 -36.42 -15.72
CA GLY A 28 44.95 -37.28 -14.92
C GLY A 28 45.40 -36.72 -13.55
N ALA A 29 44.79 -37.22 -12.47
CA ALA A 29 45.21 -37.17 -11.04
C ALA A 29 45.01 -35.86 -10.22
N PRO A 30 44.70 -35.97 -8.89
CA PRO A 30 44.03 -34.91 -8.14
C PRO A 30 45.02 -33.93 -7.49
N ALA A 31 44.96 -32.65 -7.86
CA ALA A 31 45.56 -31.59 -7.06
C ALA A 31 44.61 -31.25 -5.90
N VAL A 32 45.00 -31.60 -4.68
CA VAL A 32 44.35 -31.15 -3.44
C VAL A 32 44.60 -29.64 -3.32
N GLY A 33 43.76 -28.86 -3.99
CA GLY A 33 43.69 -27.41 -3.82
C GLY A 33 43.11 -27.11 -2.44
N ARG A 34 43.89 -26.41 -1.60
CA ARG A 34 43.40 -25.86 -0.33
C ARG A 34 42.15 -25.04 -0.60
N LYS A 35 41.01 -25.52 -0.11
CA LYS A 35 39.75 -24.80 -0.06
C LYS A 35 40.00 -23.49 0.70
N LEU A 36 39.89 -22.34 0.02
CA LEU A 36 39.80 -21.05 0.69
C LEU A 36 38.59 -21.10 1.62
N GLN A 37 38.86 -21.24 2.91
CA GLN A 37 37.82 -21.15 3.92
C GLN A 37 37.31 -19.71 3.91
N HIS A 38 36.03 -19.53 3.58
CA HIS A 38 35.33 -18.29 3.83
C HIS A 38 35.41 -18.00 5.32
N PHE A 39 36.13 -16.95 5.70
CA PHE A 39 36.23 -16.50 7.07
C PHE A 39 34.90 -15.86 7.45
N THR A 40 34.10 -16.55 8.25
CA THR A 40 32.88 -16.01 8.84
C THR A 40 33.26 -15.05 9.97
N SER A 41 32.80 -13.80 9.86
CA SER A 41 32.97 -12.73 10.84
C SER A 41 32.29 -13.08 12.18
N SER A 42 32.98 -13.83 13.04
CA SER A 42 32.54 -13.96 14.43
C SER A 42 33.65 -14.02 15.47
N ASP A 43 34.93 -14.00 15.08
CA ASP A 43 36.03 -13.99 16.06
C ASP A 43 36.90 -12.74 15.94
N ARG A 44 36.97 -12.01 17.05
CA ARG A 44 37.87 -10.86 17.26
C ARG A 44 39.29 -11.31 16.94
N GLY A 45 39.82 -10.85 15.82
CA GLY A 45 41.13 -11.24 15.33
C GLY A 45 42.25 -10.99 16.35
N PHE A 46 43.30 -11.82 16.25
CA PHE A 46 44.40 -11.89 17.20
C PHE A 46 45.35 -10.68 17.13
N LEU A 47 45.29 -9.89 16.05
CA LEU A 47 46.29 -8.87 15.78
C LEU A 47 46.07 -7.60 16.62
N PRO A 48 47.15 -6.90 17.05
CA PRO A 48 47.04 -5.76 17.95
C PRO A 48 46.16 -4.59 17.43
N TRP A 49 46.12 -4.37 16.12
CA TRP A 49 45.30 -3.33 15.49
C TRP A 49 43.83 -3.74 15.32
N GLU A 50 43.53 -5.03 15.23
CA GLU A 50 42.15 -5.57 15.25
C GLU A 50 41.52 -5.38 16.63
N ARG A 51 42.29 -5.63 17.70
CA ARG A 51 41.86 -5.34 19.09
C ARG A 51 41.64 -3.85 19.35
N ARG A 52 42.39 -2.98 18.67
CA ARG A 52 42.28 -1.51 18.78
C ARG A 52 41.27 -0.91 17.81
N LYS A 53 40.53 -1.72 17.04
CA LYS A 53 39.51 -1.27 16.07
C LYS A 53 40.01 -0.23 15.06
N TYR A 54 41.29 -0.28 14.70
CA TYR A 54 41.93 0.77 13.90
C TYR A 54 41.32 0.92 12.50
N PHE A 55 40.83 -0.18 11.92
CA PHE A 55 40.22 -0.23 10.59
C PHE A 55 38.69 -0.33 10.61
N GLN A 56 38.06 -0.15 11.77
CA GLN A 56 36.62 -0.33 11.94
C GLN A 56 35.80 0.58 11.00
N ALA A 57 36.20 1.84 10.87
CA ALA A 57 35.55 2.79 9.96
C ALA A 57 35.67 2.40 8.49
N LEU A 58 36.78 1.76 8.09
CA LEU A 58 36.98 1.28 6.71
C LEU A 58 36.15 0.02 6.44
N LEU A 59 36.02 -0.87 7.42
CA LEU A 59 35.16 -2.07 7.31
C LEU A 59 33.68 -1.70 7.26
N GLU A 60 33.24 -0.74 8.08
CA GLU A 60 31.86 -0.23 8.06
C GLU A 60 31.54 0.49 6.73
N GLU A 61 32.51 1.24 6.19
CA GLU A 61 32.38 1.88 4.88
C GLU A 61 32.37 0.85 3.73
N GLU A 62 33.19 -0.20 3.81
CA GLU A 62 33.16 -1.31 2.85
C GLU A 62 31.81 -2.05 2.89
N GLU A 63 31.28 -2.36 4.08
CA GLU A 63 29.98 -3.01 4.22
C GLU A 63 28.84 -2.12 3.68
N ARG A 64 28.91 -0.80 3.92
CA ARG A 64 27.98 0.18 3.34
C ARG A 64 28.04 0.19 1.81
N LEU A 65 29.24 0.25 1.23
CA LEU A 65 29.45 0.26 -0.22
C LEU A 65 29.04 -1.06 -0.89
N GLN A 66 29.33 -2.20 -0.26
CA GLN A 66 28.86 -3.51 -0.72
C GLN A 66 27.33 -3.60 -0.68
N THR A 67 26.71 -3.03 0.35
CA THR A 67 25.25 -2.92 0.46
C THR A 67 24.70 -2.06 -0.68
N GLU A 68 25.25 -0.86 -0.93
CA GLU A 68 24.86 -0.01 -2.06
C GLU A 68 25.05 -0.69 -3.42
N LEU A 69 26.15 -1.42 -3.62
CA LEU A 69 26.40 -2.21 -4.83
C LEU A 69 25.39 -3.34 -5.01
N SER A 70 24.95 -3.99 -3.94
CA SER A 70 23.92 -5.04 -4.00
C SER A 70 22.55 -4.51 -4.45
N TYR A 71 22.28 -3.22 -4.21
CA TYR A 71 21.09 -2.52 -4.71
C TYR A 71 21.23 -2.04 -6.16
N ARG A 72 22.43 -2.06 -6.73
CA ARG A 72 22.69 -1.64 -8.10
C ARG A 72 22.59 -2.86 -9.02
N SER A 73 21.50 -2.95 -9.79
CA SER A 73 21.33 -4.04 -10.77
C SER A 73 22.19 -3.79 -12.02
N ASP A 74 23.00 -4.78 -12.40
CA ASP A 74 23.71 -4.78 -13.68
C ASP A 74 22.73 -5.00 -14.83
N GLY A 75 22.45 -3.96 -15.60
CA GLY A 75 21.54 -3.99 -16.76
C GLY A 75 22.04 -4.81 -17.96
N ALA A 76 23.21 -5.44 -17.88
CA ALA A 76 23.86 -6.10 -19.02
C ALA A 76 23.64 -7.63 -19.12
N ALA A 77 23.00 -8.26 -18.14
CA ALA A 77 22.72 -9.70 -18.13
C ALA A 77 21.22 -10.02 -18.28
N ALA A 78 20.58 -9.43 -19.28
CA ALA A 78 19.17 -9.68 -19.61
C ALA A 78 18.98 -10.99 -20.42
N GLY A 79 19.32 -12.13 -19.81
CA GLY A 79 18.61 -13.37 -20.13
C GLY A 79 17.17 -13.24 -19.61
N ARG A 80 16.17 -13.84 -20.28
CA ARG A 80 14.76 -13.87 -19.81
C ARG A 80 14.67 -14.54 -18.43
N LYS A 81 14.95 -13.78 -17.37
CA LYS A 81 14.45 -14.06 -16.03
C LYS A 81 12.97 -13.73 -16.07
N LEU A 82 12.13 -14.64 -15.59
CA LEU A 82 10.81 -14.26 -15.08
C LEU A 82 11.07 -13.18 -14.03
N GLN A 83 10.90 -11.92 -14.42
CA GLN A 83 11.05 -10.80 -13.51
C GLN A 83 9.94 -10.94 -12.48
N ASP A 84 10.32 -10.96 -11.21
CA ASP A 84 9.38 -10.88 -10.12
C ASP A 84 8.87 -9.44 -10.07
N THR A 85 7.92 -9.14 -10.97
CA THR A 85 7.33 -7.79 -11.13
C THR A 85 6.72 -7.30 -9.82
N PHE A 86 6.32 -8.20 -8.92
CA PHE A 86 5.83 -7.83 -7.60
C PHE A 86 6.96 -7.34 -6.70
N ALA A 87 8.05 -8.11 -6.55
CA ALA A 87 9.20 -7.69 -5.77
C ALA A 87 9.83 -6.40 -6.33
N ASP A 88 9.85 -6.24 -7.66
CA ASP A 88 10.37 -5.04 -8.30
C ASP A 88 9.46 -3.83 -8.05
N SER A 89 8.13 -3.98 -8.09
CA SER A 89 7.18 -2.90 -7.71
C SER A 89 7.36 -2.43 -6.27
N LEU A 90 7.66 -3.36 -5.34
CA LEU A 90 7.93 -3.00 -3.94
C LEU A 90 9.20 -2.17 -3.80
N ARG A 91 10.27 -2.56 -4.51
CA ARG A 91 11.54 -1.82 -4.52
C ARG A 91 11.37 -0.44 -5.15
N TYR A 92 10.58 -0.35 -6.22
CA TYR A 92 10.25 0.89 -6.89
C TYR A 92 9.59 1.88 -5.93
N VAL A 93 8.50 1.47 -5.28
CA VAL A 93 7.81 2.32 -4.29
C VAL A 93 8.70 2.66 -3.11
N ASN A 94 9.50 1.71 -2.60
CA ASN A 94 10.43 2.00 -1.51
C ASN A 94 11.45 3.08 -1.88
N LYS A 95 11.94 3.08 -3.12
CA LYS A 95 12.83 4.13 -3.64
C LYS A 95 12.13 5.50 -3.69
N LEU A 96 10.89 5.55 -4.16
CA LEU A 96 10.09 6.79 -4.19
C LEU A 96 9.87 7.35 -2.79
N LEU A 97 9.45 6.49 -1.85
CA LEU A 97 9.23 6.90 -0.46
C LEU A 97 10.53 7.30 0.26
N ASN A 98 11.66 6.67 -0.05
CA ASN A 98 12.97 7.11 0.45
C ASN A 98 13.35 8.50 -0.07
N GLY A 99 13.04 8.78 -1.34
CA GLY A 99 13.25 10.10 -1.93
C GLY A 99 12.41 11.19 -1.27
N GLN A 100 11.15 10.88 -0.93
CA GLN A 100 10.21 11.86 -0.38
C GLN A 100 10.32 12.04 1.15
N PHE A 101 10.46 10.94 1.90
CA PHE A 101 10.38 10.95 3.37
C PHE A 101 11.69 10.56 4.07
N GLY A 102 12.75 10.33 3.30
CA GLY A 102 14.03 9.86 3.83
C GLY A 102 14.12 8.34 3.96
N PHE A 103 15.35 7.88 4.19
CA PHE A 103 15.69 6.46 4.20
C PHE A 103 15.14 5.74 5.43
N THR A 104 14.35 4.70 5.18
CA THR A 104 13.88 3.78 6.22
C THR A 104 13.84 2.35 5.68
N SER A 105 14.04 1.38 6.58
CA SER A 105 13.89 -0.04 6.26
C SER A 105 12.41 -0.43 6.34
N ARG A 106 11.84 -0.86 5.20
CA ARG A 106 10.42 -1.18 5.05
C ARG A 106 10.25 -2.67 4.75
N LYS A 107 9.38 -3.33 5.51
CA LYS A 107 8.96 -4.73 5.31
C LYS A 107 7.69 -4.83 4.48
N VAL A 108 7.43 -5.98 3.87
CA VAL A 108 6.18 -6.20 3.12
C VAL A 108 5.02 -6.35 4.11
N PRO A 109 3.91 -5.60 3.96
CA PRO A 109 2.70 -5.80 4.75
C PRO A 109 2.19 -7.24 4.65
N ALA A 110 1.69 -7.78 5.76
CA ALA A 110 1.17 -9.15 5.77
C ALA A 110 -0.09 -9.28 4.90
N HIS A 111 -0.34 -10.50 4.39
CA HIS A 111 -1.51 -10.80 3.55
C HIS A 111 -2.80 -10.83 4.38
N MET A 112 -3.39 -9.66 4.57
CA MET A 112 -4.61 -9.44 5.34
C MET A 112 -5.52 -8.44 4.61
N PRO A 113 -6.81 -8.33 4.99
CA PRO A 113 -7.66 -7.25 4.50
C PRO A 113 -7.04 -5.88 4.82
N HIS A 114 -6.95 -5.01 3.82
CA HIS A 114 -6.45 -3.65 3.99
C HIS A 114 -7.61 -2.67 3.96
N MET A 115 -7.81 -1.95 5.06
CA MET A 115 -8.79 -0.88 5.15
C MET A 115 -8.14 0.43 4.68
N ILE A 116 -8.72 1.02 3.63
CA ILE A 116 -8.17 2.20 2.96
C ILE A 116 -9.12 3.37 3.15
N ASP A 117 -8.60 4.47 3.69
CA ASP A 117 -9.29 5.75 3.74
C ASP A 117 -9.13 6.47 2.40
N ARG A 118 -10.26 6.97 1.87
CA ARG A 118 -10.29 7.62 0.56
C ARG A 118 -9.53 8.94 0.54
N LEU A 119 -9.59 9.71 1.61
CA LEU A 119 -8.93 11.03 1.69
C LEU A 119 -7.41 10.85 1.80
N VAL A 120 -6.96 9.87 2.57
CA VAL A 120 -5.53 9.53 2.68
C VAL A 120 -5.02 8.98 1.34
N MET A 121 -5.80 8.11 0.68
CA MET A 121 -5.43 7.61 -0.64
C MET A 121 -5.35 8.74 -1.68
N GLN A 122 -6.27 9.71 -1.62
CA GLN A 122 -6.21 10.89 -2.49
C GLN A 122 -4.94 11.69 -2.23
N GLU A 123 -4.58 11.95 -0.97
CA GLU A 123 -3.34 12.67 -0.62
C GLU A 123 -2.09 11.93 -1.13
N LEU A 124 -2.06 10.60 -1.00
CA LEU A 124 -0.99 9.76 -1.55
C LEU A 124 -0.91 9.88 -3.08
N GLN A 125 -2.06 9.86 -3.77
CA GLN A 125 -2.13 10.03 -5.23
C GLN A 125 -1.69 11.42 -5.66
N ASP A 126 -2.11 12.46 -4.93
CA ASP A 126 -1.71 13.84 -5.17
C ASP A 126 -0.20 14.06 -4.92
N THR A 127 0.41 13.24 -4.05
CA THR A 127 1.86 13.26 -3.79
C THR A 127 2.66 12.63 -4.93
N PHE A 128 2.14 11.58 -5.58
CA PHE A 128 2.82 10.84 -6.65
C PHE A 128 1.95 10.67 -7.91
N PRO A 129 1.44 11.76 -8.53
CA PRO A 129 0.43 11.67 -9.57
C PRO A 129 0.93 10.90 -10.80
N GLU A 130 2.15 11.20 -11.26
CA GLU A 130 2.74 10.54 -12.43
C GLU A 130 2.92 9.03 -12.23
N GLU A 131 3.19 8.59 -11.00
CA GLU A 131 3.45 7.17 -10.71
C GLU A 131 2.14 6.36 -10.65
N PHE A 132 1.08 6.96 -10.14
CA PHE A 132 -0.25 6.37 -10.22
C PHE A 132 -0.80 6.37 -11.65
N ASP A 133 -0.53 7.42 -12.44
CA ASP A 133 -0.90 7.45 -13.86
C ASP A 133 -0.20 6.34 -14.64
N LYS A 134 1.11 6.14 -14.45
CA LYS A 134 1.84 5.00 -15.05
C LYS A 134 1.22 3.66 -14.65
N THR A 135 0.98 3.46 -13.36
CA THR A 135 0.36 2.25 -12.81
C THR A 135 -1.00 1.98 -13.48
N SER A 136 -1.82 3.01 -13.67
CA SER A 136 -3.13 2.91 -14.31
C SER A 136 -3.07 2.56 -15.80
N GLY A 137 -1.95 2.86 -16.47
CA GLY A 137 -1.70 2.52 -17.87
C GLY A 137 -1.33 1.06 -18.09
N HIS A 138 -0.91 0.34 -17.05
CA HIS A 138 -0.53 -1.07 -17.15
C HIS A 138 -1.76 -1.98 -17.12
N ARG A 139 -1.83 -2.94 -18.05
CA ARG A 139 -2.91 -3.95 -18.10
C ARG A 139 -2.65 -5.16 -17.19
N VAL A 140 -1.38 -5.44 -16.96
CA VAL A 140 -0.88 -6.54 -16.12
C VAL A 140 0.18 -5.97 -15.21
N ARG A 141 0.42 -6.65 -14.09
CA ARG A 141 1.41 -6.25 -13.07
C ARG A 141 2.74 -5.87 -13.72
N HIS A 142 3.25 -4.70 -13.35
CA HIS A 142 4.47 -4.11 -13.85
C HIS A 142 5.45 -3.80 -12.70
N SER A 143 6.75 -3.78 -12.99
CA SER A 143 7.80 -3.49 -12.01
C SER A 143 7.79 -2.06 -11.48
N GLU A 144 7.09 -1.15 -12.17
CA GLU A 144 6.97 0.27 -11.81
C GLU A 144 5.56 0.59 -11.26
N ASP A 145 4.78 -0.43 -10.94
CA ASP A 145 3.47 -0.22 -10.31
C ASP A 145 3.63 0.35 -8.91
N MET A 146 2.78 1.31 -8.58
CA MET A 146 2.52 1.75 -7.22
C MET A 146 1.85 0.60 -6.47
N GLN A 147 2.67 -0.21 -5.80
CA GLN A 147 2.20 -1.34 -5.02
C GLN A 147 1.23 -0.85 -3.93
N PHE A 148 -0.04 -1.23 -4.06
CA PHE A 148 -1.16 -0.51 -3.43
C PHE A 148 -1.08 -0.53 -1.90
N ALA A 149 -0.97 -1.71 -1.29
CA ALA A 149 -0.88 -1.83 0.16
C ALA A 149 0.41 -1.20 0.71
N PHE A 150 1.54 -1.47 0.05
CA PHE A 150 2.84 -1.00 0.48
C PHE A 150 2.93 0.53 0.44
N SER A 151 2.50 1.15 -0.67
CA SER A 151 2.45 2.61 -0.80
C SER A 151 1.56 3.25 0.27
N TYR A 152 0.35 2.72 0.49
CA TYR A 152 -0.59 3.28 1.46
C TYR A 152 -0.09 3.23 2.90
N PHE A 153 0.31 2.05 3.41
CA PHE A 153 0.73 1.93 4.81
C PHE A 153 2.00 2.72 5.09
N TYR A 154 2.96 2.71 4.19
CA TYR A 154 4.20 3.46 4.42
C TYR A 154 4.04 4.95 4.20
N PHE A 155 3.09 5.39 3.37
CA PHE A 155 2.70 6.79 3.33
C PHE A 155 2.08 7.21 4.67
N LEU A 156 1.13 6.45 5.22
CA LEU A 156 0.58 6.72 6.55
C LEU A 156 1.66 6.82 7.64
N MET A 157 2.63 5.90 7.62
CA MET A 157 3.69 5.86 8.61
C MET A 157 4.76 6.95 8.43
N SER A 158 4.92 7.47 7.20
CA SER A 158 6.00 8.42 6.87
C SER A 158 5.50 9.85 6.69
N ALA A 159 4.20 10.07 6.44
CA ALA A 159 3.64 11.39 6.24
C ALA A 159 3.78 12.20 7.53
N GLN A 160 4.47 13.33 7.41
CA GLN A 160 4.72 14.25 8.51
C GLN A 160 3.77 15.44 8.43
N GLN A 161 3.37 15.96 9.60
CA GLN A 161 2.65 17.21 9.70
C GLN A 161 3.59 18.28 10.27
N GLN A 162 3.50 19.48 9.71
CA GLN A 162 4.19 20.65 10.25
C GLN A 162 3.80 20.83 11.73
N LEU A 163 4.81 20.93 12.59
CA LEU A 163 4.61 21.05 14.03
C LEU A 163 3.75 22.28 14.36
N ASN A 164 2.64 22.06 15.05
CA ASN A 164 1.81 23.14 15.56
C ASN A 164 2.32 23.57 16.94
N VAL A 165 3.03 24.71 17.01
CA VAL A 165 3.57 25.27 18.27
C VAL A 165 2.46 25.51 19.31
N SER A 166 1.23 25.71 18.84
CA SER A 166 0.04 25.79 19.70
C SER A 166 -0.18 24.53 20.51
N GLU A 167 -0.04 23.36 19.89
CA GLU A 167 -0.21 22.06 20.55
C GLU A 167 0.95 21.77 21.50
N VAL A 168 2.17 22.22 21.16
CA VAL A 168 3.30 22.15 22.08
C VAL A 168 3.05 22.96 23.35
N PHE A 169 2.46 24.16 23.23
CA PHE A 169 2.06 24.93 24.40
C PHE A 169 1.05 24.16 25.26
N ASP A 170 0.00 23.61 24.63
CA ASP A 170 -1.06 22.87 25.34
C ASP A 170 -0.54 21.59 26.02
N GLU A 171 0.52 20.97 25.49
CA GLU A 171 1.18 19.81 26.11
C GLU A 171 2.03 20.18 27.34
N ILE A 172 2.60 21.39 27.34
CA ILE A 172 3.47 21.89 28.42
C ILE A 172 2.66 22.55 29.54
N ASP A 173 1.53 23.17 29.20
CA ASP A 173 0.53 23.71 30.14
C ASP A 173 -0.24 22.56 30.80
N THR A 174 0.38 21.97 31.82
CA THR A 174 -0.08 20.73 32.46
C THR A 174 -1.31 20.94 33.33
N ASP A 175 -1.52 22.15 33.84
CA ASP A 175 -2.70 22.51 34.62
C ASP A 175 -3.78 23.22 33.80
N HIS A 176 -3.53 23.44 32.51
CA HIS A 176 -4.44 24.10 31.56
C HIS A 176 -4.87 25.49 32.02
N SER A 177 -3.98 26.20 32.72
CA SER A 177 -4.20 27.57 33.19
C SER A 177 -4.14 28.60 32.06
N GLY A 178 -3.59 28.23 30.90
CA GLY A 178 -3.37 29.11 29.75
C GLY A 178 -2.13 29.99 29.89
N VAL A 179 -1.35 29.82 30.96
CA VAL A 179 -0.12 30.56 31.27
C VAL A 179 0.93 29.59 31.81
N LEU A 180 2.15 29.61 31.26
CA LEU A 180 3.20 28.72 31.75
C LEU A 180 3.81 29.24 33.06
N SER A 181 3.85 28.38 34.08
CA SER A 181 4.58 28.60 35.34
C SER A 181 6.10 28.43 35.17
N ASP A 182 6.91 28.85 36.15
CA ASP A 182 8.38 28.64 36.13
C ASP A 182 8.77 27.15 35.96
N ARG A 183 7.95 26.24 36.50
CA ARG A 183 8.18 24.79 36.42
C ARG A 183 7.90 24.25 35.02
N GLU A 184 6.89 24.78 34.35
CA GLU A 184 6.52 24.42 32.98
C GLU A 184 7.46 25.07 31.97
N ILE A 185 7.90 26.31 32.20
CA ILE A 185 8.97 26.96 31.42
C ILE A 185 10.25 26.13 31.50
N ARG A 186 10.61 25.63 32.69
CA ARG A 186 11.74 24.71 32.84
C ARG A 186 11.51 23.40 32.07
N THR A 187 10.29 22.89 32.02
CA THR A 187 9.93 21.68 31.27
C THR A 187 9.97 21.91 29.76
N LEU A 188 9.63 23.11 29.28
CA LEU A 188 9.87 23.51 27.90
C LEU A 188 11.37 23.59 27.61
N ALA A 189 12.14 24.20 28.52
CA ALA A 189 13.58 24.37 28.40
C ALA A 189 14.32 23.03 28.26
N THR A 190 13.91 21.98 28.99
CA THR A 190 14.53 20.64 28.88
C THR A 190 14.28 19.99 27.52
N ARG A 191 13.21 20.39 26.82
CA ARG A 191 12.90 19.87 25.48
C ARG A 191 13.59 20.66 24.38
N ILE A 192 13.89 21.95 24.57
CA ILE A 192 14.51 22.81 23.56
C ILE A 192 16.04 22.91 23.65
N HIS A 193 16.64 22.59 24.80
CA HIS A 193 18.09 22.62 25.03
C HIS A 193 18.66 21.22 25.25
N GLU A 194 19.98 21.08 25.05
CA GLU A 194 20.69 19.84 25.38
C GLU A 194 20.76 19.66 26.91
N LEU A 195 20.70 18.41 27.35
CA LEU A 195 20.75 18.07 28.77
C LEU A 195 22.19 17.77 29.22
N PRO A 196 22.59 18.15 30.45
CA PRO A 196 21.80 18.81 31.49
C PRO A 196 21.63 20.32 31.25
N LEU A 197 20.47 20.86 31.62
CA LEU A 197 20.19 22.30 31.53
C LEU A 197 21.20 23.12 32.34
N SER A 198 21.85 24.08 31.69
CA SER A 198 22.65 25.10 32.37
C SER A 198 21.76 26.24 32.88
N LEU A 199 22.22 26.97 33.89
CA LEU A 199 21.53 28.17 34.37
C LEU A 199 21.50 29.28 33.31
N GLN A 200 22.48 29.29 32.40
CA GLN A 200 22.53 30.23 31.26
C GLN A 200 21.44 29.94 30.24
N ASP A 201 21.08 28.66 30.02
CA ASP A 201 20.00 28.29 29.10
C ASP A 201 18.64 28.75 29.62
N LEU A 202 18.36 28.55 30.92
CA LEU A 202 17.11 28.99 31.55
C LEU A 202 16.98 30.51 31.55
N THR A 203 18.01 31.21 32.05
CA THR A 203 18.02 32.68 32.06
C THR A 203 17.96 33.26 30.64
N GLY A 204 18.60 32.61 29.66
CA GLY A 204 18.49 32.97 28.26
C GLY A 204 17.06 32.86 27.72
N LEU A 205 16.34 31.79 28.08
CA LEU A 205 14.94 31.59 27.69
C LEU A 205 14.00 32.63 28.33
N GLU A 206 14.16 32.87 29.63
CA GLU A 206 13.42 33.90 30.37
C GLU A 206 13.63 35.29 29.75
N GLN A 207 14.88 35.66 29.45
CA GLN A 207 15.19 36.94 28.79
C GLN A 207 14.59 37.03 27.38
N MET A 208 14.53 35.93 26.63
CA MET A 208 13.84 35.90 25.34
C MET A 208 12.34 36.17 25.50
N LEU A 209 11.69 35.57 26.51
CA LEU A 209 10.27 35.79 26.83
C LEU A 209 10.00 37.25 27.23
N ILE A 210 10.85 37.82 28.10
CA ILE A 210 10.77 39.22 28.55
C ILE A 210 10.94 40.18 27.36
N ASN A 211 11.89 39.92 26.47
CA ASN A 211 12.11 40.78 25.31
C ASN A 211 10.98 40.67 24.29
N CYS A 212 10.43 39.47 24.10
CA CYS A 212 9.26 39.27 23.25
C CYS A 212 8.02 40.00 23.80
N SER A 213 7.77 40.00 25.10
CA SER A 213 6.61 40.70 25.66
C SER A 213 6.67 42.21 25.48
N LYS A 214 7.88 42.80 25.47
CA LYS A 214 8.10 44.23 25.22
C LYS A 214 7.96 44.62 23.75
N THR A 215 8.19 43.70 22.83
CA THR A 215 8.17 43.97 21.37
C THR A 215 6.83 43.66 20.72
N LEU A 216 6.05 42.75 21.30
CA LEU A 216 4.75 42.33 20.78
C LEU A 216 3.61 43.26 21.26
N PRO A 217 2.61 43.55 20.39
CA PRO A 217 1.40 44.27 20.80
C PRO A 217 0.64 43.53 21.90
N THR A 218 0.16 44.25 22.91
CA THR A 218 -0.62 43.71 24.05
C THR A 218 -1.85 42.90 23.64
N ASN A 219 -2.46 43.23 22.50
CA ASN A 219 -3.63 42.51 21.97
C ASN A 219 -3.32 41.06 21.55
N LEU A 220 -2.07 40.76 21.18
CA LEU A 220 -1.64 39.42 20.75
C LEU A 220 -1.10 38.58 21.90
N THR A 221 -0.56 39.22 22.94
CA THR A 221 -0.02 38.54 24.13
C THR A 221 -1.09 38.23 25.17
N GLN A 222 -2.29 38.79 25.08
CA GLN A 222 -3.40 38.57 26.03
C GLN A 222 -4.58 37.79 25.42
N LEU A 223 -4.35 36.99 24.38
CA LEU A 223 -5.40 36.24 23.67
C LEU A 223 -6.18 35.25 24.56
N HIS A 224 -5.68 34.92 25.75
CA HIS A 224 -6.42 34.20 26.78
C HIS A 224 -6.33 35.00 28.09
N LEU A 225 -7.45 35.61 28.51
CA LEU A 225 -7.59 36.25 29.82
C LEU A 225 -7.55 35.18 30.92
N ALA A 226 -6.37 34.74 31.32
CA ALA A 226 -6.21 34.08 32.61
C ALA A 226 -6.50 35.09 33.71
N SER A 227 -7.25 34.70 34.74
CA SER A 227 -7.54 35.53 35.90
C SER A 227 -6.23 36.02 36.54
N PRO A 228 -6.10 37.30 36.95
CA PRO A 228 -4.81 37.92 37.32
C PRO A 228 -4.11 37.38 38.59
N THR A 229 -4.51 36.22 39.12
CA THR A 229 -4.24 35.82 40.51
C THR A 229 -3.55 34.48 40.71
N GLN A 230 -3.05 33.79 39.67
CA GLN A 230 -2.56 32.41 39.86
C GLN A 230 -1.03 32.31 39.96
N GLU A 231 -0.26 32.90 39.04
CA GLU A 231 1.17 32.57 38.94
C GLU A 231 2.11 33.69 39.39
N ALA A 232 2.99 33.37 40.35
CA ALA A 232 4.05 34.24 40.84
C ALA A 232 5.41 33.70 40.37
N TYR A 233 6.01 34.40 39.41
CA TYR A 233 7.33 34.08 38.87
C TYR A 233 8.46 34.42 39.85
N TYR A 234 9.56 33.66 39.82
CA TYR A 234 10.75 33.97 40.61
C TYR A 234 11.43 35.29 40.21
N ASP A 235 11.45 35.62 38.91
CA ASP A 235 11.90 36.93 38.42
C ASP A 235 10.70 37.91 38.37
N PRO A 236 10.74 39.02 39.11
CA PRO A 236 9.67 40.04 39.10
C PRO A 236 9.42 40.67 37.73
N ASN A 237 10.38 40.59 36.79
CA ASN A 237 10.27 41.16 35.46
C ASN A 237 9.59 40.23 34.45
N MET A 238 9.30 38.98 34.84
CA MET A 238 8.68 38.01 33.93
C MET A 238 7.23 38.38 33.61
N PRO A 239 6.88 38.45 32.31
CA PRO A 239 5.48 38.62 31.90
C PRO A 239 4.72 37.30 32.09
N PRO A 240 3.37 37.34 32.16
CA PRO A 240 2.57 36.13 32.03
C PRO A 240 2.84 35.46 30.68
N VAL A 241 3.37 34.23 30.71
CA VAL A 241 3.76 33.47 29.52
C VAL A 241 2.53 32.78 28.92
N THR A 242 1.73 33.55 28.19
CA THR A 242 0.53 33.04 27.51
C THR A 242 0.86 32.31 26.22
N LYS A 243 -0.11 31.54 25.73
CA LYS A 243 -0.07 30.88 24.42
C LYS A 243 0.27 31.84 23.26
N GLY A 244 -0.33 33.04 23.28
CA GLY A 244 -0.07 34.08 22.28
C GLY A 244 1.39 34.56 22.31
N LEU A 245 1.96 34.75 23.49
CA LEU A 245 3.37 35.15 23.62
C LEU A 245 4.30 34.12 22.99
N VAL A 246 4.10 32.82 23.24
CA VAL A 246 4.94 31.74 22.69
C VAL A 246 4.78 31.59 21.18
N LEU A 247 3.55 31.69 20.67
CA LEU A 247 3.24 31.57 19.24
C LEU A 247 3.83 32.71 18.39
N PHE A 248 3.80 33.94 18.90
CA PHE A 248 4.24 35.11 18.13
C PHE A 248 5.70 35.53 18.41
N CYS A 249 6.35 34.94 19.41
CA CYS A 249 7.76 35.16 19.71
C CYS A 249 8.66 34.31 18.80
N LYS A 250 8.99 34.84 17.61
CA LYS A 250 9.81 34.15 16.59
C LYS A 250 11.04 33.40 17.13
N PRO A 251 11.89 33.99 18.01
CA PRO A 251 13.07 33.29 18.51
C PRO A 251 12.74 32.02 19.30
N ILE A 252 11.60 31.99 20.00
CA ILE A 252 11.14 30.84 20.76
C ILE A 252 10.48 29.84 19.83
N THR A 253 9.61 30.30 18.92
CA THR A 253 8.97 29.46 17.91
C THR A 253 10.01 28.69 17.08
N GLU A 254 11.09 29.36 16.65
CA GLU A 254 12.21 28.74 15.92
C GLU A 254 12.96 27.70 16.76
N ARG A 255 13.18 27.96 18.05
CA ARG A 255 13.80 26.97 18.97
C ARG A 255 12.91 25.76 19.19
N ILE A 256 11.61 25.96 19.32
CA ILE A 256 10.62 24.88 19.43
C ILE A 256 10.64 24.06 18.14
N HIS A 257 10.56 24.68 16.96
CA HIS A 257 10.63 23.97 15.69
C HIS A 257 11.94 23.20 15.48
N LYS A 258 13.07 23.73 15.96
CA LYS A 258 14.36 23.05 15.84
C LYS A 258 14.47 21.83 16.76
N ALA A 259 13.90 21.92 17.95
CA ALA A 259 14.07 20.91 18.98
C ALA A 259 13.02 19.79 18.92
N PHE A 260 11.80 20.14 18.56
CA PHE A 260 10.74 19.17 18.35
C PHE A 260 10.83 18.65 16.91
N ARG A 261 10.95 17.33 16.76
CA ARG A 261 10.92 16.69 15.44
C ARG A 261 9.52 16.79 14.84
N ASP A 262 9.45 16.83 13.51
CA ASP A 262 8.18 16.72 12.79
C ASP A 262 7.42 15.49 13.28
N GLN A 263 6.15 15.69 13.62
CA GLN A 263 5.31 14.61 14.10
C GLN A 263 4.71 13.86 12.92
N ASN A 264 4.54 12.54 13.10
CA ASN A 264 3.78 11.76 12.14
C ASN A 264 2.35 12.28 12.12
N LYS A 265 1.88 12.63 10.91
CA LYS A 265 0.51 13.11 10.68
C LYS A 265 -0.51 12.07 11.13
N TYR A 266 -0.21 10.80 10.89
CA TYR A 266 -1.09 9.68 11.23
C TYR A 266 -0.50 8.85 12.37
N LYS A 267 -1.36 8.51 13.34
CA LYS A 267 -1.01 7.58 14.42
C LYS A 267 -0.97 6.16 13.86
N PHE A 268 0.07 5.41 14.21
CA PHE A 268 0.19 4.01 13.82
C PHE A 268 0.88 3.20 14.92
N GLU A 269 0.68 1.89 14.86
CA GLU A 269 1.37 0.90 15.67
C GLU A 269 1.80 -0.24 14.76
N ILE A 270 3.01 -0.77 14.98
CA ILE A 270 3.52 -1.92 14.25
C ILE A 270 3.29 -3.16 15.12
N MET A 271 2.41 -4.05 14.67
CA MET A 271 2.15 -5.33 15.31
C MET A 271 2.93 -6.46 14.63
N GLY A 272 3.21 -7.55 15.35
CA GLY A 272 3.86 -8.71 14.79
C GLY A 272 2.89 -9.64 14.05
N GLU A 273 3.44 -10.73 13.51
CA GLU A 273 2.68 -11.72 12.73
C GLU A 273 1.74 -12.58 13.59
N GLU A 274 1.89 -12.55 14.92
CA GLU A 274 1.04 -13.26 15.87
C GLU A 274 -0.44 -12.85 15.80
N GLU A 275 -0.75 -11.71 15.20
CA GLU A 275 -2.13 -11.23 15.05
C GLU A 275 -2.82 -11.77 13.78
N ILE A 276 -2.09 -12.51 12.93
CA ILE A 276 -2.57 -12.98 11.63
C ILE A 276 -2.42 -14.51 11.53
N ALA A 277 -3.44 -15.17 11.00
CA ALA A 277 -3.40 -16.57 10.60
C ALA A 277 -3.52 -16.68 9.08
N PHE A 278 -2.43 -17.02 8.39
CA PHE A 278 -2.46 -17.37 6.97
C PHE A 278 -2.32 -18.88 6.80
N LYS A 279 -3.36 -19.55 6.31
CA LYS A 279 -3.36 -21.00 6.07
C LYS A 279 -3.69 -21.28 4.60
N MET A 280 -2.76 -21.91 3.90
CA MET A 280 -3.02 -22.50 2.59
C MET A 280 -3.80 -23.80 2.77
N VAL A 281 -5.04 -23.83 2.29
CA VAL A 281 -5.95 -24.97 2.40
C VAL A 281 -5.71 -25.90 1.23
N ARG A 282 -5.12 -27.06 1.50
CA ARG A 282 -4.85 -28.11 0.50
C ARG A 282 -5.93 -29.18 0.55
N THR A 283 -5.84 -30.16 -0.35
CA THR A 283 -6.81 -31.26 -0.46
C THR A 283 -6.74 -32.33 0.66
N ASN A 284 -5.75 -32.27 1.55
CA ASN A 284 -5.61 -33.25 2.64
C ASN A 284 -6.53 -32.90 3.82
N VAL A 285 -7.62 -33.66 3.99
CA VAL A 285 -8.66 -33.42 5.01
C VAL A 285 -8.07 -33.34 6.42
N SER A 286 -7.23 -34.30 6.84
CA SER A 286 -6.68 -34.34 8.20
C SER A 286 -5.81 -33.11 8.49
N HIS A 287 -5.03 -32.66 7.50
CA HIS A 287 -4.22 -31.46 7.64
C HIS A 287 -5.09 -30.21 7.74
N VAL A 288 -6.13 -30.10 6.91
CA VAL A 288 -7.05 -28.96 6.95
C VAL A 288 -7.79 -28.89 8.28
N VAL A 289 -8.31 -30.01 8.79
CA VAL A 289 -8.96 -30.05 10.11
C VAL A 289 -8.00 -29.54 11.19
N GLY A 290 -6.76 -30.04 11.22
CA GLY A 290 -5.76 -29.55 12.18
C GLY A 290 -5.44 -28.07 12.04
N GLN A 291 -5.35 -27.53 10.82
CA GLN A 291 -5.14 -26.10 10.59
C GLN A 291 -6.31 -25.24 11.09
N LEU A 292 -7.54 -25.69 10.90
CA LEU A 292 -8.75 -24.97 11.32
C LEU A 292 -8.97 -25.06 12.83
N ASP A 293 -8.65 -26.21 13.44
CA ASP A 293 -8.72 -26.38 14.90
C ASP A 293 -7.67 -25.55 15.62
N ASP A 294 -6.47 -25.37 15.04
CA ASP A 294 -5.48 -24.41 15.54
C ASP A 294 -6.04 -22.98 15.57
N ILE A 295 -6.78 -22.57 14.53
CA ILE A 295 -7.43 -21.25 14.51
C ILE A 295 -8.54 -21.16 15.57
N ARG A 296 -9.35 -22.21 15.74
CA ARG A 296 -10.39 -22.26 16.79
C ARG A 296 -9.79 -22.12 18.18
N LYS A 297 -8.66 -22.80 18.43
CA LYS A 297 -7.95 -22.77 19.71
C LYS A 297 -7.26 -21.44 19.96
N ASN A 298 -6.65 -20.87 18.92
CA ASN A 298 -5.82 -19.67 18.99
C ASN A 298 -6.39 -18.59 18.05
N PRO A 299 -7.50 -17.93 18.41
CA PRO A 299 -8.14 -16.94 17.54
C PRO A 299 -7.21 -15.75 17.30
N ARG A 300 -7.08 -15.36 16.03
CA ARG A 300 -6.26 -14.22 15.57
C ARG A 300 -7.16 -13.10 15.06
N LYS A 301 -6.66 -11.86 15.02
CA LYS A 301 -7.41 -10.71 14.51
C LYS A 301 -7.78 -10.89 13.03
N PHE A 302 -6.85 -11.38 12.23
CA PHE A 302 -7.06 -11.62 10.80
C PHE A 302 -6.83 -13.08 10.46
N ILE A 303 -7.80 -13.71 9.79
CA ILE A 303 -7.70 -15.10 9.33
C ILE A 303 -7.84 -15.10 7.80
N CYS A 304 -6.80 -15.58 7.12
CA CYS A 304 -6.77 -15.75 5.68
C CYS A 304 -6.63 -17.23 5.35
N LEU A 305 -7.67 -17.78 4.70
CA LEU A 305 -7.67 -19.13 4.16
C LEU A 305 -7.50 -19.03 2.65
N ASN A 306 -6.37 -19.50 2.13
CA ASN A 306 -6.10 -19.49 0.70
C ASN A 306 -6.52 -20.83 0.08
N ASP A 307 -7.34 -20.79 -0.97
CA ASP A 307 -7.78 -22.01 -1.66
C ASP A 307 -6.64 -22.57 -2.53
N ASN A 308 -6.04 -23.65 -2.06
CA ASN A 308 -5.07 -24.47 -2.79
C ASN A 308 -5.61 -25.90 -2.97
N ILE A 309 -6.94 -26.06 -2.99
CA ILE A 309 -7.59 -27.35 -3.13
C ILE A 309 -7.51 -27.77 -4.60
N ASP A 310 -7.05 -29.00 -4.83
CA ASP A 310 -7.28 -29.67 -6.11
C ASP A 310 -8.74 -30.10 -6.17
N HIS A 311 -9.57 -29.27 -6.81
CA HIS A 311 -11.02 -29.48 -6.94
C HIS A 311 -11.38 -30.73 -7.76
N SER A 312 -10.43 -31.34 -8.47
CA SER A 312 -10.65 -32.59 -9.20
C SER A 312 -10.50 -33.85 -8.32
N HIS A 313 -9.88 -33.71 -7.15
CA HIS A 313 -9.62 -34.83 -6.25
C HIS A 313 -10.87 -35.27 -5.48
N LYS A 314 -10.97 -36.58 -5.21
CA LYS A 314 -12.11 -37.21 -4.51
C LYS A 314 -12.43 -36.63 -3.13
N ASP A 315 -11.42 -36.11 -2.43
CA ASP A 315 -11.56 -35.57 -1.07
C ASP A 315 -11.93 -34.07 -1.05
N ALA A 316 -11.90 -33.39 -2.20
CA ALA A 316 -12.24 -31.97 -2.28
C ALA A 316 -13.65 -31.62 -1.76
N PRO A 317 -14.71 -32.43 -2.02
CA PRO A 317 -16.03 -32.20 -1.42
C PRO A 317 -16.01 -32.24 0.12
N THR A 318 -15.22 -33.14 0.71
CA THR A 318 -15.07 -33.25 2.17
C THR A 318 -14.33 -32.04 2.73
N VAL A 319 -13.25 -31.58 2.09
CA VAL A 319 -12.55 -30.35 2.49
C VAL A 319 -13.49 -29.14 2.44
N LYS A 320 -14.33 -29.02 1.40
CA LYS A 320 -15.35 -27.96 1.30
C LYS A 320 -16.37 -28.03 2.43
N ALA A 321 -16.84 -29.22 2.80
CA ALA A 321 -17.77 -29.39 3.91
C ALA A 321 -17.14 -28.97 5.25
N VAL A 322 -15.89 -29.35 5.49
CA VAL A 322 -15.13 -28.96 6.69
C VAL A 322 -14.91 -27.43 6.75
N LEU A 323 -14.57 -26.78 5.63
CA LEU A 323 -14.46 -25.33 5.57
C LEU A 323 -15.79 -24.64 5.87
N ARG A 324 -16.89 -25.16 5.32
CA ARG A 324 -18.22 -24.62 5.57
C ARG A 324 -18.60 -24.72 7.05
N ASP A 325 -18.38 -25.88 7.66
CA ASP A 325 -18.58 -26.09 9.10
C ASP A 325 -17.74 -25.09 9.94
N PHE A 326 -16.48 -24.88 9.56
CA PHE A 326 -15.63 -23.88 10.21
C PHE A 326 -16.19 -22.46 10.13
N TYR A 327 -16.60 -22.00 8.94
CA TYR A 327 -17.18 -20.67 8.78
C TYR A 327 -18.51 -20.53 9.50
N GLU A 328 -19.42 -21.50 9.39
CA GLU A 328 -20.72 -21.48 10.09
C GLU A 328 -20.54 -21.54 11.63
N SER A 329 -19.47 -22.16 12.13
CA SER A 329 -19.14 -22.19 13.56
C SER A 329 -18.55 -20.88 14.07
N MET A 330 -17.61 -20.29 13.33
CA MET A 330 -16.91 -19.06 13.74
C MET A 330 -17.73 -17.80 13.47
N PHE A 331 -18.55 -17.83 12.41
CA PHE A 331 -19.34 -16.70 11.90
C PHE A 331 -20.78 -17.18 11.60
N PRO A 332 -21.58 -17.48 12.65
CA PRO A 332 -22.90 -18.09 12.49
C PRO A 332 -23.93 -17.15 11.84
N LEU A 333 -23.67 -15.85 11.86
CA LEU A 333 -24.49 -14.84 11.21
C LEU A 333 -23.90 -14.53 9.84
N SER A 334 -24.66 -14.81 8.79
CA SER A 334 -24.27 -14.50 7.42
C SER A 334 -24.12 -13.00 7.21
N SER A 335 -23.08 -12.62 6.49
CA SER A 335 -22.85 -11.25 6.04
C SER A 335 -23.95 -10.81 5.07
N GLN A 336 -24.27 -9.52 5.07
CA GLN A 336 -25.18 -8.93 4.09
C GLN A 336 -24.72 -9.10 2.62
N PHE A 337 -23.44 -9.43 2.42
CA PHE A 337 -22.85 -9.68 1.11
C PHE A 337 -22.90 -11.15 0.69
N GLU A 338 -23.34 -12.05 1.57
CA GLU A 338 -23.57 -13.45 1.22
C GLU A 338 -24.90 -13.62 0.47
N LEU A 339 -24.94 -14.57 -0.46
CA LEU A 339 -26.19 -14.97 -1.10
C LEU A 339 -27.07 -15.73 -0.10
N PRO A 340 -28.42 -15.59 -0.16
CA PRO A 340 -29.31 -16.44 0.62
C PRO A 340 -29.10 -17.92 0.26
N ARG A 341 -29.46 -18.83 1.18
CA ARG A 341 -29.15 -20.27 1.08
C ARG A 341 -29.69 -20.93 -0.20
N GLU A 342 -30.80 -20.43 -0.74
CA GLU A 342 -31.41 -20.97 -1.97
C GLU A 342 -30.73 -20.46 -3.25
N TYR A 343 -29.86 -19.45 -3.14
CA TYR A 343 -29.23 -18.81 -4.28
C TYR A 343 -27.76 -19.22 -4.38
N ARG A 344 -27.31 -19.39 -5.62
CA ARG A 344 -25.90 -19.56 -5.96
C ARG A 344 -25.57 -18.66 -7.13
N ASN A 345 -24.33 -18.22 -7.20
CA ASN A 345 -23.85 -17.54 -8.39
C ASN A 345 -23.84 -18.53 -9.55
N ARG A 346 -24.67 -18.27 -10.57
CA ARG A 346 -24.82 -19.17 -11.72
C ARG A 346 -23.64 -19.11 -12.69
N PHE A 347 -22.94 -17.98 -12.74
CA PHE A 347 -21.85 -17.72 -13.67
C PHE A 347 -20.64 -17.27 -12.87
N LEU A 348 -19.52 -17.98 -13.00
CA LEU A 348 -18.29 -17.58 -12.32
C LEU A 348 -17.62 -16.42 -13.06
N HIS A 349 -17.74 -16.42 -14.39
CA HIS A 349 -17.10 -15.44 -15.26
C HIS A 349 -18.11 -14.58 -16.04
N THR A 350 -17.68 -13.39 -16.44
CA THR A 350 -18.55 -12.38 -17.07
C THR A 350 -18.89 -12.71 -18.53
N ASP A 351 -18.00 -13.39 -19.23
CA ASP A 351 -18.19 -13.94 -20.57
C ASP A 351 -19.27 -15.02 -20.58
N GLU A 352 -19.26 -15.97 -19.63
CA GLU A 352 -20.31 -16.98 -19.47
C GLU A 352 -21.70 -16.33 -19.31
N LEU A 353 -21.77 -15.28 -18.49
CA LEU A 353 -22.99 -14.49 -18.29
C LEU A 353 -23.42 -13.78 -19.58
N GLN A 354 -22.49 -13.23 -20.35
CA GLN A 354 -22.78 -12.55 -21.62
C GLN A 354 -23.30 -13.52 -22.67
N GLU A 355 -22.66 -14.68 -22.83
CA GLU A 355 -23.09 -15.73 -23.74
C GLU A 355 -24.50 -16.22 -23.40
N TRP A 356 -24.76 -16.46 -22.11
CA TRP A 356 -26.08 -16.86 -21.65
C TRP A 356 -27.15 -15.79 -21.93
N ARG A 357 -26.83 -14.51 -21.74
CA ARG A 357 -27.75 -13.39 -22.06
C ARG A 357 -28.06 -13.36 -23.55
N LEU A 358 -27.04 -13.45 -24.41
CA LEU A 358 -27.21 -13.48 -25.87
C LEU A 358 -28.07 -14.67 -26.31
N TYR A 359 -27.82 -15.85 -25.76
CA TYR A 359 -28.63 -17.04 -26.03
C TYR A 359 -30.09 -16.84 -25.61
N ARG A 360 -30.32 -16.33 -24.40
CA ARG A 360 -31.66 -16.06 -23.87
C ARG A 360 -32.40 -15.00 -24.69
N ASP A 361 -31.72 -13.98 -25.15
CA ASP A 361 -32.32 -12.92 -25.97
C ASP A 361 -32.66 -13.42 -27.38
N LYS A 362 -31.79 -14.24 -27.99
CA LYS A 362 -32.12 -14.96 -29.23
C LYS A 362 -33.34 -15.88 -29.05
N LEU A 363 -33.36 -16.67 -27.97
CA LEU A 363 -34.48 -17.56 -27.67
C LEU A 363 -35.77 -16.77 -27.50
N LYS A 364 -35.75 -15.67 -26.73
CA LYS A 364 -36.90 -14.77 -26.58
C LYS A 364 -37.35 -14.18 -27.91
N PHE A 365 -36.42 -13.71 -28.74
CA PHE A 365 -36.76 -13.17 -30.05
C PHE A 365 -37.51 -14.20 -30.89
N TRP A 366 -36.98 -15.42 -31.00
CA TRP A 366 -37.63 -16.51 -31.74
C TRP A 366 -38.96 -16.93 -31.13
N THR A 367 -39.09 -17.01 -29.81
CA THR A 367 -40.39 -17.34 -29.18
C THR A 367 -41.45 -16.27 -29.43
N HIS A 368 -41.08 -14.98 -29.44
CA HIS A 368 -42.00 -13.90 -29.80
C HIS A 368 -42.39 -13.95 -31.27
N CYS A 369 -41.45 -14.24 -32.20
CA CYS A 369 -41.78 -14.44 -33.61
C CYS A 369 -42.77 -15.60 -33.80
N VAL A 370 -42.57 -16.73 -33.10
CA VAL A 370 -43.50 -17.87 -33.14
C VAL A 370 -44.86 -17.51 -32.54
N LEU A 371 -44.90 -16.79 -31.41
CA LEU A 371 -46.15 -16.35 -30.80
C LEU A 371 -46.93 -15.42 -31.74
N VAL A 372 -46.26 -14.43 -32.35
CA VAL A 372 -46.89 -13.48 -33.29
C VAL A 372 -47.43 -14.22 -34.52
N THR A 373 -46.67 -15.15 -35.09
CA THR A 373 -47.13 -15.94 -36.23
C THR A 373 -48.33 -16.82 -35.88
N LEU A 374 -48.35 -17.43 -34.69
CA LEU A 374 -49.52 -18.17 -34.19
C LEU A 374 -50.75 -17.26 -34.02
N VAL A 375 -50.60 -16.07 -33.43
CA VAL A 375 -51.69 -15.10 -33.28
C VAL A 375 -52.22 -14.63 -34.64
N VAL A 376 -51.33 -14.32 -35.59
CA VAL A 376 -51.75 -13.96 -36.95
C VAL A 376 -52.49 -15.13 -37.61
N PHE A 377 -51.98 -16.35 -37.47
CA PHE A 377 -52.63 -17.55 -38.01
C PHE A 377 -54.02 -17.78 -37.41
N THR A 378 -54.19 -17.65 -36.09
CA THR A 378 -55.51 -17.81 -35.45
C THR A 378 -56.50 -16.74 -35.88
N VAL A 379 -56.07 -15.47 -35.98
CA VAL A 379 -56.91 -14.37 -36.49
C VAL A 379 -57.29 -14.62 -37.95
N MET A 380 -56.34 -14.99 -38.80
CA MET A 380 -56.59 -15.31 -40.21
C MET A 380 -57.55 -16.50 -40.37
N SER A 381 -57.44 -17.50 -39.51
CA SER A 381 -58.34 -18.66 -39.49
C SER A 381 -59.75 -18.28 -39.02
N PHE A 382 -59.87 -17.51 -37.92
CA PHE A 382 -61.15 -17.08 -37.38
C PHE A 382 -61.91 -16.17 -38.35
N PHE A 383 -61.22 -15.25 -39.02
CA PHE A 383 -61.81 -14.36 -40.02
C PHE A 383 -61.71 -14.90 -41.45
N ALA A 384 -61.37 -16.18 -41.65
CA ALA A 384 -61.09 -16.73 -42.98
C ALA A 384 -62.22 -16.47 -43.98
N GLU A 385 -63.49 -16.67 -43.57
CA GLU A 385 -64.63 -16.41 -44.46
C GLU A 385 -64.80 -14.93 -44.78
N GLN A 386 -64.68 -14.04 -43.79
CA GLN A 386 -64.77 -12.59 -44.01
C GLN A 386 -63.63 -12.09 -44.89
N LEU A 387 -62.42 -12.61 -44.70
CA LEU A 387 -61.24 -12.31 -45.51
C LEU A 387 -61.38 -12.84 -46.94
N ILE A 388 -61.97 -14.02 -47.14
CA ILE A 388 -62.28 -14.57 -48.47
C ILE A 388 -63.33 -13.70 -49.17
N LEU A 389 -64.38 -13.25 -48.47
CA LEU A 389 -65.38 -12.33 -49.00
C LEU A 389 -64.77 -10.97 -49.36
N LEU A 390 -63.91 -10.42 -48.50
CA LEU A 390 -63.19 -9.17 -48.74
C LEU A 390 -62.25 -9.30 -49.94
N LYS A 391 -61.52 -10.41 -50.05
CA LYS A 391 -60.66 -10.72 -51.20
C LYS A 391 -61.45 -10.84 -52.50
N ARG A 392 -62.62 -11.50 -52.48
CA ARG A 392 -63.52 -11.59 -53.64
C ARG A 392 -64.09 -10.23 -54.05
N LYS A 393 -64.30 -9.32 -53.09
CA LYS A 393 -64.77 -7.95 -53.33
C LYS A 393 -63.67 -7.04 -53.89
N LEU A 394 -62.43 -7.20 -53.40
CA LEU A 394 -61.26 -6.42 -53.84
C LEU A 394 -60.65 -6.91 -55.16
N PHE A 395 -60.75 -8.22 -55.45
CA PHE A 395 -60.24 -8.84 -56.68
C PHE A 395 -61.34 -9.68 -57.36
N PRO A 396 -62.28 -9.05 -58.08
CA PRO A 396 -63.28 -9.78 -58.84
C PRO A 396 -62.60 -10.60 -59.95
N ARG A 397 -62.85 -11.92 -60.00
CA ARG A 397 -62.37 -12.78 -61.08
C ARG A 397 -62.99 -12.33 -62.40
N ARG A 398 -62.15 -12.01 -63.40
CA ARG A 398 -62.57 -11.83 -64.80
C ARG A 398 -63.20 -13.14 -65.29
N ILE A 399 -64.50 -13.11 -65.61
CA ILE A 399 -65.19 -14.22 -66.26
C ILE A 399 -64.69 -14.23 -67.71
N VAL A 400 -63.97 -15.28 -68.10
CA VAL A 400 -63.66 -15.57 -69.51
C VAL A 400 -64.75 -16.50 -70.01
N THR A 401 -65.69 -15.98 -70.80
CA THR A 401 -66.62 -16.76 -71.60
C THR A 401 -65.83 -17.53 -72.66
N ARG A 402 -65.83 -18.86 -72.56
CA ARG A 402 -65.22 -19.74 -73.58
C ARG A 402 -66.28 -20.04 -74.62
N ASP A 403 -66.18 -19.40 -75.78
CA ASP A 403 -66.99 -19.76 -76.95
C ASP A 403 -66.70 -21.21 -77.35
N SER A 404 -67.78 -22.00 -77.38
CA SER A 404 -67.85 -23.34 -77.93
C SER A 404 -67.82 -23.27 -79.45
N ASN A 405 -66.81 -23.86 -80.09
CA ASN A 405 -66.79 -24.08 -81.53
C ASN A 405 -67.23 -25.54 -81.84
N PRO A 406 -68.18 -25.77 -82.76
CA PRO A 406 -68.70 -27.09 -83.10
C PRO A 406 -67.92 -27.78 -84.24
N GLU A 407 -68.00 -29.11 -84.25
CA GLU A 407 -67.93 -30.07 -85.38
C GLU A 407 -66.69 -30.20 -86.28
N ARG A 408 -66.22 -31.46 -86.37
CA ARG A 408 -65.97 -32.34 -87.55
C ARG A 408 -64.97 -33.43 -87.11
N VAL A 409 -65.16 -34.75 -87.27
CA VAL A 409 -66.04 -35.65 -88.04
C VAL A 409 -66.35 -36.85 -87.15
#